data_AF-A0A4Q3RSU8-F1
#
_entry.id   AF-A0A4Q3RSU8-F1
#
_cell.length_a   1.000
_cell.length_b   1.000
_cell.length_c   1.000
_cell.angle_alpha   90.00
_cell.angle_beta   90.00
_cell.angle_gamma   90.00
#
_symmetry.space_group_name_H-M   'P 1'
#
loop_
_entity.id
_entity.type
_entity.pdbx_description
1 polymer ?
#
loop_
_entity_poly.entity_id
_entity_poly.type
_entity_poly.pdbx_seq_one_letter_code
_entity_poly.pdbx_strand_id
1 'polypeptide(L)'
;MSSSTELTAETASKFAAITLGHVRQPWPHKADHVFTSAADVAPHQDFHPIFFGSYDWHSCVHGYWTLATLLRLHPDIPEAAGIRALFDDAFTPAKVAVETAYLARPGARGFERPYGWGWLLMLQAELLRHADDWSAHLSPLADGFVQRFHAYLPLATYPVRTGVHSSTAFAITLALEYAEETGDHGLSGLLKEALRRWHLDDADCQAWEPSGEDFLSPALMEAEAMRHVLGADFAAWFDRFLPRAAERLPATLFQPATVSDRTDGKIAHLD
;
A
#
# COMPACT_ATOMS: atom_id res chain seq x y z
N MET A 1 12.97 6.15 -26.27
CA MET A 1 12.38 4.81 -26.44
C MET A 1 12.16 4.27 -25.05
N SER A 2 10.93 4.34 -24.52
CA SER A 2 10.61 3.69 -23.26
C SER A 2 10.66 2.19 -23.53
N SER A 3 11.59 1.49 -22.89
CA SER A 3 11.50 0.04 -22.80
C SER A 3 10.22 -0.24 -22.02
N SER A 4 9.17 -0.69 -22.72
CA SER A 4 8.00 -1.25 -22.06
C SER A 4 8.46 -2.51 -21.34
N THR A 5 8.74 -2.41 -20.04
CA THR A 5 9.05 -3.55 -19.20
C THR A 5 7.74 -4.32 -19.00
N GLU A 6 7.42 -5.20 -19.94
CA GLU A 6 6.25 -6.08 -19.86
C GLU A 6 6.54 -7.19 -18.85
N LEU A 7 5.60 -7.44 -17.93
CA LEU A 7 5.70 -8.55 -16.98
C LEU A 7 5.54 -9.86 -17.76
N THR A 8 6.61 -10.66 -17.84
CA THR A 8 6.57 -11.97 -18.49
C THR A 8 6.07 -13.05 -17.52
N ALA A 9 5.53 -14.15 -18.04
CA ALA A 9 5.13 -15.30 -17.24
C ALA A 9 6.30 -15.89 -16.42
N GLU A 10 7.54 -15.83 -16.94
CA GLU A 10 8.74 -16.29 -16.22
C GLU A 10 9.02 -15.40 -15.01
N THR A 11 8.98 -14.07 -15.18
CA THR A 11 9.16 -13.13 -14.07
C THR A 11 8.02 -13.24 -13.06
N ALA A 12 6.78 -13.36 -13.53
CA ALA A 12 5.60 -13.57 -12.69
C ALA A 12 5.73 -14.84 -11.82
N SER A 13 6.15 -15.96 -12.42
CA SER A 13 6.39 -17.21 -11.69
C SER A 13 7.47 -17.05 -10.61
N LYS A 14 8.59 -16.37 -10.91
CA LYS A 14 9.64 -16.08 -9.91
C LYS A 14 9.10 -15.25 -8.74
N PHE A 15 8.35 -14.19 -9.02
CA PHE A 15 7.74 -13.37 -7.96
C PHE A 15 6.74 -14.16 -7.14
N ALA A 16 5.86 -14.94 -7.78
CA ALA A 16 4.89 -15.78 -7.08
C ALA A 16 5.58 -16.80 -6.15
N ALA A 17 6.64 -17.47 -6.63
CA ALA A 17 7.39 -18.44 -5.85
C ALA A 17 8.07 -17.81 -4.62
N ILE A 18 8.68 -16.63 -4.79
CA ILE A 18 9.27 -15.87 -3.67
C ILE A 18 8.19 -15.51 -2.65
N THR A 19 7.08 -14.94 -3.12
CA THR A 19 6.02 -14.45 -2.24
C THR A 19 5.33 -15.58 -1.48
N LEU A 20 4.99 -16.69 -2.14
CA LEU A 20 4.47 -17.89 -1.49
C LEU A 20 5.42 -18.43 -0.41
N GLY A 21 6.73 -18.24 -0.59
CA GLY A 21 7.77 -18.68 0.34
C GLY A 21 7.72 -17.97 1.71
N HIS A 22 7.19 -16.75 1.79
CA HIS A 22 7.26 -15.93 3.02
C HIS A 22 5.91 -15.50 3.61
N VAL A 23 4.81 -15.47 2.86
CA VAL A 23 3.49 -14.99 3.35
C VAL A 23 2.88 -15.80 4.49
N ARG A 24 3.35 -17.04 4.71
CA ARG A 24 2.96 -17.89 5.85
C ARG A 24 4.09 -18.15 6.84
N GLN A 25 5.23 -17.46 6.73
CA GLN A 25 6.36 -17.65 7.63
C GLN A 25 6.19 -16.78 8.87
N PRO A 26 6.00 -17.36 10.08
CA PRO A 26 5.72 -16.58 11.28
C PRO A 26 6.94 -15.81 11.80
N TRP A 27 8.16 -16.11 11.34
CA TRP A 27 9.39 -15.52 11.86
C TRP A 27 10.41 -15.24 10.75
N PRO A 28 11.26 -14.19 10.89
CA PRO A 28 11.16 -13.13 11.89
C PRO A 28 9.93 -12.24 11.66
N HIS A 29 9.46 -11.55 12.71
CA HIS A 29 8.27 -10.72 12.63
C HIS A 29 8.34 -9.46 13.53
N LYS A 30 7.83 -8.33 13.03
CA LYS A 30 7.67 -7.02 13.66
C LYS A 30 6.18 -6.69 13.77
N ALA A 31 5.64 -6.82 14.98
CA ALA A 31 4.19 -6.86 15.20
C ALA A 31 3.43 -5.53 15.16
N ASP A 32 4.11 -4.38 15.20
CA ASP A 32 3.51 -3.03 15.30
C ASP A 32 2.25 -2.98 16.20
N HIS A 33 2.39 -3.62 17.37
CA HIS A 33 1.32 -3.89 18.34
C HIS A 33 1.45 -3.00 19.57
N VAL A 34 0.35 -2.37 19.98
CA VAL A 34 0.30 -1.59 21.23
C VAL A 34 -0.23 -2.46 22.36
N PHE A 35 0.64 -2.78 23.31
CA PHE A 35 0.28 -3.51 24.52
C PHE A 35 -0.47 -2.59 25.49
N THR A 36 -1.69 -2.97 25.86
CA THR A 36 -2.56 -2.28 26.81
C THR A 36 -2.71 -3.05 28.12
N SER A 37 -2.39 -4.35 28.11
CA SER A 37 -2.35 -5.22 29.29
C SER A 37 -1.39 -6.40 29.09
N ALA A 38 -1.12 -7.16 30.14
CA ALA A 38 -0.32 -8.39 30.04
C ALA A 38 -0.96 -9.47 29.14
N ALA A 39 -2.29 -9.42 28.95
CA ALA A 39 -3.00 -10.35 28.06
C ALA A 39 -2.69 -10.12 26.57
N ASP A 40 -2.05 -9.00 26.24
CA ASP A 40 -1.64 -8.67 24.87
C ASP A 40 -0.33 -9.35 24.45
N VAL A 41 0.37 -9.99 25.39
CA VAL A 41 1.57 -10.77 25.11
C VAL A 41 1.17 -12.15 24.57
N ALA A 42 0.94 -12.23 23.26
CA ALA A 42 0.58 -13.44 22.54
C ALA A 42 1.31 -13.53 21.19
N PRO A 43 1.39 -14.72 20.56
CA PRO A 43 1.84 -14.87 19.17
C PRO A 43 1.08 -13.94 18.22
N HIS A 44 1.78 -13.32 17.27
CA HIS A 44 1.17 -12.37 16.34
C HIS A 44 0.02 -12.98 15.50
N GLN A 45 0.16 -14.24 15.10
CA GLN A 45 -0.88 -14.99 14.36
C GLN A 45 -2.19 -15.17 15.14
N ASP A 46 -2.19 -15.02 16.46
CA ASP A 46 -3.42 -15.07 17.27
C ASP A 46 -4.24 -13.78 17.10
N PHE A 47 -3.57 -12.67 16.77
CA PHE A 47 -4.19 -11.39 16.45
C PHE A 47 -4.46 -11.21 14.95
N HIS A 48 -3.61 -11.80 14.10
CA HIS A 48 -3.62 -11.61 12.65
C HIS A 48 -3.50 -12.95 11.91
N PRO A 49 -4.54 -13.82 11.93
CA PRO A 49 -4.44 -15.17 11.38
C PRO A 49 -4.32 -15.22 9.84
N ILE A 50 -4.50 -14.09 9.15
CA ILE A 50 -4.36 -13.99 7.69
C ILE A 50 -2.98 -13.39 7.35
N PHE A 51 -2.66 -12.26 7.98
CA PHE A 51 -1.53 -11.41 7.61
C PHE A 51 -0.39 -11.47 8.63
N PHE A 52 -0.02 -12.66 9.09
CA PHE A 52 1.05 -12.83 10.09
C PHE A 52 2.46 -13.01 9.52
N GLY A 53 2.58 -13.34 8.23
CA GLY A 53 3.87 -13.60 7.59
C GLY A 53 4.62 -12.35 7.14
N SER A 54 5.65 -12.54 6.31
CA SER A 54 6.34 -11.47 5.56
C SER A 54 6.94 -10.33 6.41
N TYR A 55 7.58 -10.64 7.52
CA TYR A 55 8.19 -9.66 8.45
C TYR A 55 7.20 -8.74 9.19
N ASP A 56 6.21 -8.14 8.53
CA ASP A 56 5.17 -7.35 9.18
C ASP A 56 3.82 -7.43 8.42
N TRP A 57 2.76 -6.93 9.07
CA TRP A 57 1.39 -7.10 8.61
C TRP A 57 1.17 -6.51 7.22
N HIS A 58 1.59 -5.27 6.96
CA HIS A 58 1.39 -4.65 5.65
C HIS A 58 2.26 -5.24 4.55
N SER A 59 3.47 -5.70 4.86
CA SER A 59 4.29 -6.43 3.89
C SER A 59 3.62 -7.74 3.49
N CYS A 60 2.93 -8.38 4.44
CA CYS A 60 2.11 -9.54 4.16
C CYS A 60 0.93 -9.19 3.25
N VAL A 61 0.15 -8.14 3.58
CA VAL A 61 -0.96 -7.65 2.73
C VAL A 61 -0.49 -7.34 1.30
N HIS A 62 0.64 -6.64 1.15
CA HIS A 62 1.25 -6.35 -0.15
C HIS A 62 1.65 -7.64 -0.89
N GLY A 63 2.16 -8.65 -0.18
CA GLY A 63 2.43 -9.98 -0.73
C GLY A 63 1.16 -10.66 -1.25
N TYR A 64 0.07 -10.65 -0.49
CA TYR A 64 -1.23 -11.17 -0.97
C TYR A 64 -1.73 -10.40 -2.20
N TRP A 65 -1.61 -9.07 -2.23
CA TRP A 65 -1.99 -8.28 -3.41
C TRP A 65 -1.15 -8.66 -4.64
N THR A 66 0.16 -8.87 -4.43
CA THR A 66 1.08 -9.32 -5.49
C THR A 66 0.60 -10.66 -6.05
N LEU A 67 0.32 -11.65 -5.20
CA LEU A 67 -0.16 -12.96 -5.63
C LEU A 67 -1.51 -12.89 -6.37
N ALA A 68 -2.46 -12.07 -5.89
CA ALA A 68 -3.74 -11.86 -6.56
C ALA A 68 -3.53 -11.30 -7.98
N THR A 69 -2.73 -10.24 -8.07
CA THR A 69 -2.39 -9.57 -9.34
C THR A 69 -1.72 -10.53 -10.32
N LEU A 70 -0.73 -11.30 -9.86
CA LEU A 70 -0.03 -12.29 -10.68
C LEU A 70 -0.97 -13.40 -11.16
N LEU A 71 -1.86 -13.88 -10.29
CA LEU A 71 -2.87 -14.88 -10.66
C LEU A 71 -3.84 -14.36 -11.73
N ARG A 72 -4.24 -13.08 -11.66
CA ARG A 72 -5.12 -12.49 -12.68
C ARG A 72 -4.40 -12.26 -14.01
N LEU A 73 -3.17 -11.74 -13.98
CA LEU A 73 -2.42 -11.39 -15.20
C LEU A 73 -1.80 -12.62 -15.88
N HIS A 74 -1.39 -13.62 -15.11
CA HIS A 74 -0.75 -14.84 -15.61
C HIS A 74 -1.39 -16.09 -14.97
N PRO A 75 -2.64 -16.42 -15.30
CA PRO A 75 -3.38 -17.52 -14.66
C PRO A 75 -2.76 -18.91 -14.89
N ASP A 76 -1.90 -19.06 -15.90
CA ASP A 76 -1.28 -20.33 -16.30
C ASP A 76 0.10 -20.59 -15.65
N ILE A 77 0.58 -19.73 -14.75
CA ILE A 77 1.86 -19.98 -14.06
C ILE A 77 1.76 -21.23 -13.16
N PRO A 78 2.86 -21.98 -12.96
CA PRO A 78 2.86 -23.18 -12.13
C PRO A 78 2.35 -22.96 -10.69
N GLU A 79 2.55 -21.76 -10.15
CA GLU A 79 2.17 -21.36 -8.80
C GLU A 79 0.65 -21.10 -8.63
N ALA A 80 -0.12 -20.97 -9.72
CA ALA A 80 -1.51 -20.52 -9.68
C ALA A 80 -2.40 -21.35 -8.74
N ALA A 81 -2.25 -22.69 -8.77
CA ALA A 81 -2.99 -23.58 -7.86
C ALA A 81 -2.60 -23.37 -6.39
N GLY A 82 -1.32 -23.10 -6.12
CA GLY A 82 -0.82 -22.79 -4.77
C GLY A 82 -1.35 -21.46 -4.24
N ILE A 83 -1.47 -20.44 -5.11
CA ILE A 83 -2.06 -19.15 -4.77
C ILE A 83 -3.54 -19.32 -4.39
N ARG A 84 -4.31 -20.05 -5.20
CA ARG A 84 -5.73 -20.33 -4.90
C ARG A 84 -5.91 -21.04 -3.56
N ALA A 85 -5.13 -22.10 -3.32
CA ALA A 85 -5.18 -22.83 -2.06
C ALA A 85 -4.79 -21.97 -0.84
N LEU A 86 -3.82 -21.06 -1.00
CA LEU A 86 -3.49 -20.07 0.03
C LEU A 86 -4.69 -19.17 0.33
N PHE A 87 -5.33 -18.64 -0.70
CA PHE A 87 -6.41 -17.67 -0.56
C PHE A 87 -7.68 -18.30 0.01
N ASP A 88 -8.00 -19.54 -0.37
CA ASP A 88 -9.11 -20.32 0.19
C ASP A 88 -8.92 -20.59 1.70
N ASP A 89 -7.68 -20.82 2.15
CA ASP A 89 -7.36 -20.94 3.58
C ASP A 89 -7.37 -19.57 4.28
N ALA A 90 -6.86 -18.53 3.64
CA ALA A 90 -6.66 -17.20 4.22
C ALA A 90 -7.98 -16.44 4.40
N PHE A 91 -8.76 -16.30 3.33
CA PHE A 91 -9.96 -15.47 3.29
C PHE A 91 -11.20 -16.28 3.67
N THR A 92 -11.25 -16.71 4.93
CA THR A 92 -12.44 -17.33 5.53
C THR A 92 -13.16 -16.34 6.44
N PRO A 93 -14.50 -16.43 6.58
CA PRO A 93 -15.24 -15.57 7.49
C PRO A 93 -14.70 -15.57 8.93
N ALA A 94 -14.23 -16.74 9.41
CA ALA A 94 -13.69 -16.88 10.75
C ALA A 94 -12.37 -16.12 10.94
N LYS A 95 -11.43 -16.23 10.00
CA LYS A 95 -10.14 -15.51 10.10
C LYS A 95 -10.33 -14.01 9.90
N VAL A 96 -11.18 -13.59 8.97
CA VAL A 96 -11.47 -12.16 8.75
C VAL A 96 -12.14 -11.53 9.98
N ALA A 97 -13.01 -12.27 10.68
CA ALA A 97 -13.60 -11.80 11.93
C ALA A 97 -12.55 -11.49 13.00
N VAL A 98 -11.45 -12.28 13.08
CA VAL A 98 -10.34 -12.03 14.01
C VAL A 98 -9.56 -10.76 13.62
N GLU A 99 -9.18 -10.62 12.34
CA GLU A 99 -8.52 -9.41 11.84
C GLU A 99 -9.37 -8.16 12.09
N THR A 100 -10.69 -8.26 11.86
CA THR A 100 -11.63 -7.16 12.08
C THR A 100 -11.78 -6.82 13.56
N ALA A 101 -11.84 -7.84 14.43
CA ALA A 101 -11.89 -7.64 15.88
C ALA A 101 -10.65 -6.91 16.42
N TYR A 102 -9.49 -7.11 15.80
CA TYR A 102 -8.28 -6.37 16.16
C TYR A 102 -8.46 -4.85 16.01
N LEU A 103 -9.14 -4.39 14.96
CA LEU A 103 -9.40 -2.97 14.73
C LEU A 103 -10.26 -2.32 15.82
N ALA A 104 -11.05 -3.10 16.57
CA ALA A 104 -11.89 -2.61 17.66
C ALA A 104 -11.14 -2.44 18.99
N ARG A 105 -9.88 -2.89 19.09
CA ARG A 105 -9.08 -2.78 20.31
C ARG A 105 -8.79 -1.31 20.66
N PRO A 106 -8.81 -0.92 21.95
CA PRO A 106 -8.54 0.47 22.37
C PRO A 106 -7.19 1.02 21.88
N GLY A 107 -6.15 0.18 21.79
CA GLY A 107 -4.82 0.56 21.31
C GLY A 107 -4.64 0.57 19.79
N ALA A 108 -5.61 0.05 19.02
CA ALA A 108 -5.44 -0.16 17.58
C ALA A 108 -5.84 1.05 16.72
N ARG A 109 -6.17 2.21 17.31
CA ARG A 109 -6.59 3.40 16.53
C ARG A 109 -5.52 3.85 15.51
N GLY A 110 -4.24 3.75 15.85
CA GLY A 110 -3.12 4.11 14.97
C GLY A 110 -2.53 2.95 14.18
N PHE A 111 -3.00 1.72 14.38
CA PHE A 111 -2.46 0.53 13.72
C PHE A 111 -2.41 0.71 12.21
N GLU A 112 -1.25 0.48 11.60
CA GLU A 112 -1.02 0.50 10.15
C GLU A 112 -1.31 1.83 9.43
N ARG A 113 -1.43 2.94 10.18
CA ARG A 113 -1.75 4.23 9.59
C ARG A 113 -0.53 4.85 8.86
N PRO A 114 -0.71 5.38 7.63
CA PRO A 114 -1.80 5.13 6.68
C PRO A 114 -1.49 3.97 5.71
N TYR A 115 -0.25 3.45 5.72
CA TYR A 115 0.28 2.52 4.74
C TYR A 115 -0.54 1.24 4.58
N GLY A 116 -0.69 0.48 5.67
CA GLY A 116 -1.44 -0.77 5.62
C GLY A 116 -2.93 -0.56 5.35
N TRP A 117 -3.47 0.63 5.67
CA TRP A 117 -4.84 0.98 5.28
C TRP A 117 -4.96 1.04 3.76
N GLY A 118 -4.04 1.75 3.09
CA GLY A 118 -3.98 1.84 1.64
C GLY A 118 -3.77 0.47 0.99
N TRP A 119 -2.79 -0.31 1.47
CA TRP A 119 -2.50 -1.64 0.91
C TRP A 119 -3.64 -2.64 1.05
N LEU A 120 -4.36 -2.63 2.17
CA LEU A 120 -5.50 -3.53 2.31
C LEU A 120 -6.63 -3.15 1.36
N LEU A 121 -6.90 -1.84 1.20
CA LEU A 121 -7.90 -1.40 0.22
C LEU A 121 -7.47 -1.76 -1.21
N MET A 122 -6.18 -1.64 -1.54
CA MET A 122 -5.64 -2.09 -2.83
C MET A 122 -5.77 -3.61 -3.03
N LEU A 123 -5.51 -4.41 -1.99
CA LEU A 123 -5.77 -5.86 -2.01
C LEU A 123 -7.25 -6.14 -2.26
N GLN A 124 -8.16 -5.49 -1.54
CA GLN A 124 -9.59 -5.66 -1.72
C GLN A 124 -10.02 -5.29 -3.15
N ALA A 125 -9.51 -4.18 -3.69
CA ALA A 125 -9.77 -3.75 -5.07
C ALA A 125 -9.33 -4.82 -6.08
N GLU A 126 -8.15 -5.40 -5.88
CA GLU A 126 -7.67 -6.48 -6.74
C GLU A 126 -8.54 -7.73 -6.61
N LEU A 127 -8.93 -8.15 -5.40
CA LEU A 127 -9.79 -9.31 -5.18
C LEU A 127 -11.18 -9.16 -5.82
N LEU A 128 -11.71 -7.94 -5.94
CA LEU A 128 -12.98 -7.69 -6.64
C LEU A 128 -12.92 -8.04 -8.14
N ARG A 129 -11.72 -8.12 -8.72
CA ARG A 129 -11.49 -8.50 -10.11
C ARG A 129 -11.39 -10.02 -10.32
N HIS A 130 -11.46 -10.79 -9.25
CA HIS A 130 -11.53 -12.26 -9.29
C HIS A 130 -12.99 -12.73 -9.19
N ALA A 131 -13.29 -13.86 -9.81
CA ALA A 131 -14.63 -14.47 -9.76
C ALA A 131 -14.89 -15.26 -8.46
N ASP A 132 -13.84 -15.47 -7.65
CA ASP A 132 -13.86 -16.19 -6.38
C ASP A 132 -14.46 -15.32 -5.25
N ASP A 133 -14.99 -15.95 -4.18
CA ASP A 133 -15.67 -15.25 -3.06
C ASP A 133 -14.72 -14.54 -2.07
N TRP A 134 -13.41 -14.52 -2.34
CA TRP A 134 -12.40 -13.97 -1.43
C TRP A 134 -12.66 -12.50 -1.09
N SER A 135 -13.08 -11.70 -2.08
CA SER A 135 -13.41 -10.28 -1.88
C SER A 135 -14.61 -10.09 -0.96
N ALA A 136 -15.63 -10.95 -1.06
CA ALA A 136 -16.80 -10.93 -0.18
C ALA A 136 -16.44 -11.31 1.26
N HIS A 137 -15.48 -12.23 1.45
CA HIS A 137 -15.01 -12.57 2.79
C HIS A 137 -14.14 -11.48 3.42
N LEU A 138 -13.27 -10.82 2.65
CA LEU A 138 -12.35 -9.78 3.15
C LEU A 138 -13.05 -8.41 3.38
N SER A 139 -14.21 -8.17 2.74
CA SER A 139 -14.90 -6.88 2.77
C SER A 139 -15.12 -6.28 4.17
N PRO A 140 -15.46 -7.04 5.24
CA PRO A 140 -15.66 -6.44 6.57
C PRO A 140 -14.39 -5.77 7.13
N LEU A 141 -13.21 -6.32 6.79
CA LEU A 141 -11.94 -5.72 7.20
C LEU A 141 -11.65 -4.46 6.37
N ALA A 142 -11.92 -4.50 5.06
CA ALA A 142 -11.80 -3.34 4.18
C ALA A 142 -12.69 -2.18 4.67
N ASP A 143 -13.96 -2.45 4.99
CA ASP A 143 -14.89 -1.48 5.57
C ASP A 143 -14.33 -0.85 6.85
N GLY A 144 -13.69 -1.66 7.71
CA GLY A 144 -13.00 -1.18 8.91
C GLY A 144 -11.93 -0.13 8.62
N PHE A 145 -11.15 -0.29 7.54
CA PHE A 145 -10.15 0.71 7.13
C PHE A 145 -10.75 1.91 6.37
N VAL A 146 -11.82 1.72 5.61
CA VAL A 146 -12.61 2.83 5.05
C VAL A 146 -13.08 3.77 6.17
N GLN A 147 -13.67 3.20 7.24
CA GLN A 147 -14.12 3.99 8.39
C GLN A 147 -12.95 4.72 9.10
N ARG A 148 -11.75 4.14 9.08
CA ARG A 148 -10.56 4.80 9.64
C ARG A 148 -10.13 6.02 8.82
N PHE A 149 -10.21 5.96 7.48
CA PHE A 149 -10.01 7.15 6.65
C PHE A 149 -11.06 8.23 6.96
N HIS A 150 -12.34 7.86 7.03
CA HIS A 150 -13.42 8.78 7.41
C HIS A 150 -13.21 9.44 8.77
N ALA A 151 -12.74 8.69 9.76
CA ALA A 151 -12.46 9.23 11.10
C ALA A 151 -11.18 10.08 11.17
N TYR A 152 -10.18 9.76 10.35
CA TYR A 152 -8.85 10.37 10.44
C TYR A 152 -8.69 11.63 9.59
N LEU A 153 -9.05 11.59 8.30
CA LEU A 153 -8.72 12.66 7.36
C LEU A 153 -9.30 14.04 7.73
N PRO A 154 -10.50 14.15 8.35
CA PRO A 154 -10.99 15.44 8.84
C PRO A 154 -10.14 16.05 9.96
N LEU A 155 -9.41 15.23 10.73
CA LEU A 155 -8.53 15.66 11.82
C LEU A 155 -7.10 15.97 11.34
N ALA A 156 -6.77 15.54 10.12
CA ALA A 156 -5.42 15.59 9.58
C ALA A 156 -5.15 16.96 8.94
N THR A 157 -4.69 17.92 9.76
CA THR A 157 -4.36 19.28 9.31
C THR A 157 -3.24 19.29 8.27
N TYR A 158 -2.25 18.40 8.42
CA TYR A 158 -1.06 18.35 7.57
C TYR A 158 -0.89 16.97 6.91
N PRO A 159 -0.32 16.91 5.69
CA PRO A 159 0.13 15.66 5.10
C PRO A 159 1.43 15.18 5.77
N VAL A 160 1.77 13.91 5.58
CA VAL A 160 3.11 13.38 5.88
C VAL A 160 3.87 13.22 4.58
N ARG A 161 4.88 14.08 4.37
CA ARG A 161 5.65 14.20 3.13
C ARG A 161 6.98 13.46 3.25
N THR A 162 6.95 12.14 3.09
CA THR A 162 8.12 11.26 3.20
C THR A 162 8.08 10.17 2.13
N GLY A 163 9.22 9.57 1.81
CA GLY A 163 9.33 8.44 0.88
C GLY A 163 9.18 7.07 1.54
N VAL A 164 8.75 7.02 2.81
CA VAL A 164 8.54 5.78 3.56
C VAL A 164 7.06 5.52 3.88
N HIS A 165 6.79 4.42 4.59
CA HIS A 165 5.46 3.92 4.95
C HIS A 165 4.47 4.99 5.41
N SER A 166 4.90 5.97 6.21
CA SER A 166 4.00 7.01 6.73
C SER A 166 3.50 8.02 5.68
N SER A 167 3.95 7.93 4.42
CA SER A 167 3.52 8.78 3.30
C SER A 167 2.00 8.79 3.12
N THR A 168 1.38 9.96 3.33
CA THR A 168 -0.07 10.11 3.14
C THR A 168 -0.46 10.11 1.67
N ALA A 169 0.37 10.66 0.79
CA ALA A 169 0.11 10.68 -0.64
C ALA A 169 0.04 9.25 -1.20
N PHE A 170 1.01 8.40 -0.84
CA PHE A 170 1.04 7.01 -1.29
C PHE A 170 -0.20 6.21 -0.85
N ALA A 171 -0.49 6.22 0.45
CA ALA A 171 -1.62 5.48 0.99
C ALA A 171 -2.98 5.95 0.42
N ILE A 172 -3.14 7.26 0.17
CA ILE A 172 -4.35 7.79 -0.45
C ILE A 172 -4.46 7.39 -1.91
N THR A 173 -3.36 7.39 -2.68
CA THR A 173 -3.37 6.92 -4.07
C THR A 173 -3.85 5.46 -4.17
N LEU A 174 -3.36 4.58 -3.29
CA LEU A 174 -3.86 3.20 -3.22
C LEU A 174 -5.35 3.12 -2.86
N ALA A 175 -5.80 3.93 -1.89
CA ALA A 175 -7.21 3.96 -1.49
C ALA A 175 -8.13 4.56 -2.57
N LEU A 176 -7.62 5.43 -3.44
CA LEU A 176 -8.38 5.99 -4.58
C LEU A 176 -8.69 4.90 -5.61
N GLU A 177 -7.75 4.02 -5.92
CA GLU A 177 -8.00 2.86 -6.81
C GLU A 177 -9.16 2.01 -6.28
N TYR A 178 -9.16 1.71 -4.97
CA TYR A 178 -10.26 0.99 -4.32
C TYR A 178 -11.60 1.73 -4.41
N ALA A 179 -11.60 3.04 -4.13
CA ALA A 179 -12.81 3.84 -4.21
C ALA A 179 -13.38 3.89 -5.62
N GLU A 180 -12.52 3.85 -6.65
CA GLU A 180 -12.92 3.80 -8.04
C GLU A 180 -13.46 2.42 -8.44
N GLU A 181 -12.79 1.33 -8.05
CA GLU A 181 -13.22 -0.05 -8.30
C GLU A 181 -14.59 -0.34 -7.66
N THR A 182 -14.86 0.20 -6.46
CA THR A 182 -16.12 0.00 -5.74
C THR A 182 -17.20 1.03 -6.05
N GLY A 183 -16.86 2.12 -6.76
CA GLY A 183 -17.77 3.25 -6.95
C GLY A 183 -18.10 4.01 -5.65
N ASP A 184 -17.25 3.92 -4.62
CA ASP A 184 -17.44 4.64 -3.36
C ASP A 184 -17.09 6.13 -3.52
N HIS A 185 -18.09 6.89 -3.97
CA HIS A 185 -17.97 8.34 -4.14
C HIS A 185 -17.75 9.09 -2.81
N GLY A 186 -18.18 8.52 -1.67
CA GLY A 186 -17.99 9.12 -0.35
C GLY A 186 -16.52 9.10 0.06
N LEU A 187 -15.89 7.92 -0.06
CA LEU A 187 -14.46 7.76 0.18
C LEU A 187 -13.63 8.53 -0.85
N SER A 188 -13.93 8.39 -2.16
CA SER A 188 -13.20 9.10 -3.22
C SER A 188 -13.22 10.62 -3.01
N GLY A 189 -14.38 11.18 -2.65
CA GLY A 189 -14.53 12.60 -2.35
C GLY A 189 -13.70 13.03 -1.14
N LEU A 190 -13.72 12.27 -0.04
CA LEU A 190 -12.94 12.54 1.16
C LEU A 190 -11.43 12.55 0.88
N LEU A 191 -10.95 11.54 0.15
CA LEU A 191 -9.53 11.38 -0.21
C LEU A 191 -9.05 12.54 -1.10
N LYS A 192 -9.82 12.87 -2.16
CA LYS A 192 -9.50 13.96 -3.08
C LYS A 192 -9.53 15.32 -2.37
N GLU A 193 -10.47 15.53 -1.44
CA GLU A 193 -10.53 16.77 -0.66
C GLU A 193 -9.32 16.93 0.28
N ALA A 194 -8.87 15.85 0.92
CA ALA A 194 -7.67 15.89 1.74
C ALA A 194 -6.43 16.26 0.92
N LEU A 195 -6.25 15.65 -0.26
CA LEU A 195 -5.14 15.97 -1.16
C LEU A 195 -5.19 17.42 -1.66
N ARG A 196 -6.36 17.93 -2.09
CA ARG A 196 -6.50 19.34 -2.50
C ARG A 196 -6.10 20.29 -1.38
N ARG A 197 -6.65 20.07 -0.19
CA ARG A 197 -6.39 20.92 0.98
C ARG A 197 -4.91 20.95 1.39
N TRP A 198 -4.16 19.89 1.12
CA TRP A 198 -2.74 19.81 1.46
C TRP A 198 -1.80 20.29 0.35
N HIS A 199 -2.17 20.06 -0.92
CA HIS A 199 -1.21 20.10 -2.02
C HIS A 199 -1.60 21.02 -3.19
N LEU A 200 -2.82 21.56 -3.23
CA LEU A 200 -3.26 22.39 -4.36
C LEU A 200 -2.37 23.62 -4.58
N ASP A 201 -1.93 24.24 -3.49
CA ASP A 201 -1.14 25.48 -3.52
C ASP A 201 0.38 25.23 -3.54
N ASP A 202 0.82 23.97 -3.45
CA ASP A 202 2.25 23.65 -3.50
C ASP A 202 2.87 24.08 -4.83
N ALA A 203 4.09 24.60 -4.75
CA ALA A 203 4.84 25.17 -5.86
C ALA A 203 6.35 25.14 -5.58
N ASP A 204 7.16 25.13 -6.63
CA ASP A 204 8.63 25.13 -6.58
C ASP A 204 9.21 24.13 -5.55
N CYS A 205 8.76 22.88 -5.66
CA CYS A 205 9.22 21.76 -4.83
C CYS A 205 10.74 21.62 -4.90
N GLN A 206 11.39 21.64 -3.73
CA GLN A 206 12.85 21.54 -3.64
C GLN A 206 13.37 20.10 -3.75
N ALA A 207 12.52 19.10 -3.50
CA ALA A 207 12.81 17.67 -3.48
C ALA A 207 14.13 17.28 -2.76
N TRP A 208 14.11 17.19 -1.43
CA TRP A 208 15.24 16.76 -0.59
C TRP A 208 15.61 15.27 -0.67
N GLU A 209 14.99 14.57 -1.60
CA GLU A 209 15.10 13.12 -1.82
C GLU A 209 16.28 12.77 -2.75
N PRO A 210 16.77 11.52 -2.70
CA PRO A 210 16.37 10.46 -1.76
C PRO A 210 16.89 10.67 -0.33
N SER A 211 16.07 10.35 0.66
CA SER A 211 16.47 10.11 2.05
C SER A 211 16.97 8.67 2.22
N GLY A 212 17.75 8.39 3.25
CA GLY A 212 18.45 7.11 3.44
C GLY A 212 17.57 5.87 3.64
N GLU A 213 16.25 6.01 3.73
CA GLU A 213 15.30 4.89 3.89
C GLU A 213 14.12 4.97 2.91
N ASP A 214 14.14 5.91 1.96
CA ASP A 214 13.04 6.09 1.02
C ASP A 214 12.92 4.85 0.09
N PHE A 215 11.69 4.36 -0.09
CA PHE A 215 11.34 3.43 -1.18
C PHE A 215 10.40 4.08 -2.21
N LEU A 216 10.01 5.34 -1.97
CA LEU A 216 9.23 6.15 -2.88
C LEU A 216 9.88 7.51 -2.98
N SER A 217 9.68 8.16 -4.12
CA SER A 217 9.96 9.58 -4.26
C SER A 217 8.83 10.41 -3.62
N PRO A 218 9.03 11.15 -2.51
CA PRO A 218 7.97 11.98 -1.95
C PRO A 218 7.40 13.02 -2.93
N ALA A 219 8.23 13.69 -3.73
CA ALA A 219 7.74 14.69 -4.68
C ALA A 219 6.96 14.04 -5.84
N LEU A 220 7.46 12.94 -6.41
CA LEU A 220 6.73 12.26 -7.48
C LEU A 220 5.47 11.58 -6.97
N MET A 221 5.44 11.11 -5.72
CA MET A 221 4.25 10.54 -5.12
C MET A 221 3.16 11.56 -4.85
N GLU A 222 3.55 12.77 -4.43
CA GLU A 222 2.63 13.90 -4.34
C GLU A 222 2.06 14.28 -5.72
N ALA A 223 2.92 14.35 -6.73
CA ALA A 223 2.49 14.61 -8.10
C ALA A 223 1.53 13.52 -8.63
N GLU A 224 1.83 12.24 -8.39
CA GLU A 224 0.94 11.14 -8.78
C GLU A 224 -0.41 11.21 -8.06
N ALA A 225 -0.42 11.48 -6.75
CA ALA A 225 -1.66 11.68 -6.02
C ALA A 225 -2.48 12.85 -6.59
N MET A 226 -1.84 13.97 -6.90
CA MET A 226 -2.50 15.15 -7.48
C MET A 226 -2.98 14.95 -8.92
N ARG A 227 -2.37 14.04 -9.68
CA ARG A 227 -2.85 13.65 -11.02
C ARG A 227 -4.26 13.06 -10.97
N HIS A 228 -4.55 12.21 -9.98
CA HIS A 228 -5.89 11.65 -9.74
C HIS A 228 -6.93 12.69 -9.28
N VAL A 229 -6.48 13.81 -8.74
CA VAL A 229 -7.32 14.87 -8.17
C VAL A 229 -7.68 15.94 -9.21
N LEU A 230 -6.72 16.33 -10.04
CA LEU A 230 -6.81 17.50 -10.91
C LEU A 230 -7.22 17.16 -12.35
N GLY A 231 -7.01 15.93 -12.82
CA GLY A 231 -7.35 15.53 -14.18
C GLY A 231 -6.71 16.46 -15.22
N ALA A 232 -7.52 17.20 -15.97
CA ALA A 232 -7.04 18.12 -17.00
C ALA A 232 -6.19 19.28 -16.47
N ASP A 233 -6.41 19.72 -15.22
CA ASP A 233 -5.68 20.83 -14.60
C ASP A 233 -4.30 20.41 -14.07
N PHE A 234 -3.99 19.11 -14.08
CA PHE A 234 -2.74 18.57 -13.53
C PHE A 234 -1.50 19.17 -14.19
N ALA A 235 -1.49 19.32 -15.53
CA ALA A 235 -0.31 19.81 -16.24
C ALA A 235 0.10 21.22 -15.76
N ALA A 236 -0.86 22.13 -15.64
CA ALA A 236 -0.59 23.49 -15.17
C ALA A 236 -0.16 23.53 -13.69
N TRP A 237 -0.71 22.65 -12.86
CA TRP A 237 -0.27 22.51 -11.47
C TRP A 237 1.16 21.92 -11.40
N PHE A 238 1.46 20.90 -12.20
CA PHE A 238 2.77 20.25 -12.23
C PHE A 238 3.88 21.20 -12.69
N ASP A 239 3.61 22.04 -13.70
CA ASP A 239 4.54 23.08 -14.15
C ASP A 239 4.83 24.13 -13.06
N ARG A 240 3.90 24.37 -12.13
CA ARG A 240 4.16 25.21 -10.94
C ARG A 240 4.90 24.45 -9.84
N PHE A 241 4.56 23.18 -9.65
CA PHE A 241 5.13 22.32 -8.62
C PHE A 241 6.59 21.97 -8.88
N LEU A 242 6.93 21.57 -10.11
CA LEU A 242 8.30 21.27 -10.57
C LEU A 242 8.65 22.09 -11.82
N PRO A 243 8.84 23.41 -11.70
CA PRO A 243 8.98 24.32 -12.85
C PRO A 243 10.20 24.06 -13.73
N ARG A 244 11.16 23.28 -13.22
CA ARG A 244 12.44 22.97 -13.88
C ARG A 244 12.55 21.49 -14.27
N ALA A 245 11.44 20.75 -14.25
CA ALA A 245 11.42 19.32 -14.62
C ALA A 245 11.94 19.06 -16.03
N ALA A 246 11.63 19.94 -17.00
CA ALA A 246 12.11 19.81 -18.39
C ALA A 246 13.64 19.94 -18.49
N GLU A 247 14.26 20.68 -17.57
CA GLU A 247 15.72 20.80 -17.42
C GLU A 247 16.33 19.68 -16.58
N ARG A 248 15.51 18.71 -16.15
CA ARG A 248 15.87 17.62 -15.22
C ARG A 248 16.38 18.13 -13.87
N LEU A 249 15.74 19.17 -13.33
CA LEU A 249 16.05 19.73 -12.03
C LEU A 249 14.86 19.58 -11.06
N PRO A 250 15.12 19.23 -9.78
CA PRO A 250 16.42 18.85 -9.24
C PRO A 250 16.90 17.49 -9.79
N ALA A 251 18.21 17.35 -10.00
CA ALA A 251 18.80 16.19 -10.68
C ALA A 251 18.51 14.85 -9.97
N THR A 252 18.28 14.89 -8.65
CA THR A 252 17.97 13.72 -7.83
C THR A 252 16.68 13.02 -8.25
N LEU A 253 15.68 13.74 -8.79
CA LEU A 253 14.45 13.14 -9.31
C LEU A 253 14.62 12.39 -10.64
N PHE A 254 15.75 12.59 -11.32
CA PHE A 254 16.01 12.06 -12.66
C PHE A 254 17.21 11.11 -12.68
N GLN A 255 17.69 10.69 -11.50
CA GLN A 255 18.77 9.74 -11.32
C GLN A 255 18.32 8.65 -10.37
N PRO A 256 18.45 7.36 -10.74
CA PRO A 256 18.19 6.27 -9.81
C PRO A 256 19.06 6.40 -8.56
N ALA A 257 18.52 6.03 -7.41
CA ALA A 257 19.28 6.01 -6.17
C ALA A 257 20.40 4.95 -6.24
N THR A 258 21.46 5.16 -5.45
CA THR A 258 22.58 4.22 -5.36
C THR A 258 22.48 3.44 -4.06
N VAL A 259 22.40 2.12 -4.17
CA VAL A 259 22.41 1.20 -3.02
C VAL A 259 23.81 0.66 -2.80
N SER A 260 24.43 1.03 -1.67
CA SER A 260 25.78 0.58 -1.34
C SER A 260 25.85 -0.85 -0.80
N ASP A 261 24.80 -1.31 -0.12
CA ASP A 261 24.68 -2.67 0.42
C ASP A 261 23.23 -3.14 0.36
N ARG A 262 22.96 -4.19 -0.43
CA ARG A 262 21.62 -4.77 -0.60
C ARG A 262 21.18 -5.68 0.56
N THR A 263 22.07 -5.95 1.51
CA THR A 263 21.75 -6.75 2.70
C THR A 263 21.26 -5.89 3.86
N ASP A 264 21.47 -4.57 3.80
CA ASP A 264 20.96 -3.64 4.79
C ASP A 264 19.47 -3.36 4.54
N GLY A 265 18.62 -3.75 5.49
CA GLY A 265 17.17 -3.64 5.36
C GLY A 265 16.60 -2.21 5.33
N LYS A 266 17.43 -1.18 5.40
CA LYS A 266 17.02 0.21 5.21
C LYS A 266 17.41 0.72 3.84
N ILE A 267 18.70 0.72 3.50
CA ILE A 267 19.14 1.27 2.21
C ILE A 267 18.82 0.35 1.03
N ALA A 268 18.53 -0.93 1.24
CA ALA A 268 18.05 -1.83 0.19
C ALA A 268 16.71 -1.38 -0.42
N HIS A 269 15.94 -0.55 0.29
CA HIS A 269 14.68 0.01 -0.20
C HIS A 269 14.84 1.05 -1.31
N LEU A 270 16.04 1.57 -1.52
CA LEU A 270 16.34 2.56 -2.55
C LEU A 270 16.48 1.96 -3.97
N ASP A 271 16.55 0.64 -4.09
CA ASP A 271 16.73 -0.08 -5.38
C ASP A 271 15.42 -0.18 -6.20
#